data_AF-A0A2V6UAC1-F1
#
_entry.id   AF-A0A2V6UAC1-F1
#
_cell.length_a   1.000
_cell.length_b   1.000
_cell.length_c   1.000
_cell.angle_alpha   90.00
_cell.angle_beta   90.00
_cell.angle_gamma   90.00
#
_symmetry.space_group_name_H-M   'P 1'
#
loop_
_entity.id
_entity.type
_entity.pdbx_description
1 polymer ?
#
loop_
_entity_poly.entity_id
_entity_poly.type
_entity_poly.pdbx_seq_one_letter_code
_entity_poly.pdbx_strand_id
1 'polypeptide(L)'
;MENVTPAPAGRGAGRPSTVARYAPSIVEWLRDEPELSSADILRRIRDAGYRGGKSALYDLVRRLRATGRRMSRSGLEHPRASGE
;
A
#
# COMPACT_ATOMS: atom_id res chain seq x y z
N MET A 1 19.07 -7.49 41.84
CA MET A 1 19.24 -6.63 40.65
C MET A 1 18.43 -7.27 39.53
N GLU A 2 17.13 -6.99 39.51
CA GLU A 2 16.16 -7.67 38.65
C GLU A 2 16.26 -7.14 37.22
N ASN A 3 16.52 -8.04 36.28
CA ASN A 3 16.65 -7.72 34.86
C ASN A 3 15.24 -7.54 34.26
N VAL A 4 14.82 -6.28 34.14
CA VAL A 4 13.56 -5.91 33.47
C VAL A 4 13.61 -6.39 32.02
N THR A 5 12.77 -7.38 31.73
CA THR A 5 12.40 -7.80 30.37
C THR A 5 11.64 -6.66 29.70
N PRO A 6 12.09 -6.10 28.55
CA PRO A 6 11.22 -5.19 27.82
C PRO A 6 10.10 -6.00 27.13
N ALA A 7 8.86 -5.70 27.54
CA ALA A 7 7.63 -6.20 26.96
C ALA A 7 7.55 -5.98 25.43
N PRO A 8 6.77 -6.80 24.68
CA PRO A 8 6.60 -6.61 23.24
C PRO A 8 5.87 -5.30 22.96
N ALA A 9 6.56 -4.37 22.29
CA ALA A 9 6.02 -3.09 21.86
C ALA A 9 4.89 -3.27 20.83
N GLY A 10 3.67 -3.43 21.34
CA GLY A 10 2.45 -3.29 20.57
C GLY A 10 2.11 -1.82 20.33
N ARG A 11 1.70 -1.51 19.09
CA ARG A 11 0.96 -0.31 18.66
C ARG A 11 1.76 0.99 18.47
N GLY A 12 2.69 0.97 17.51
CA GLY A 12 3.22 2.17 16.87
C GLY A 12 2.43 2.61 15.64
N ALA A 13 1.16 2.98 15.79
CA ALA A 13 0.42 3.77 14.79
C ALA A 13 0.60 5.30 15.02
N GLY A 14 1.76 5.70 15.58
CA GLY A 14 2.07 7.07 15.96
C GLY A 14 3.32 7.65 15.30
N ARG A 15 4.05 6.87 14.48
CA ARG A 15 5.06 7.43 13.57
C ARG A 15 4.36 7.57 12.23
N PRO A 16 4.37 8.73 11.56
CA PRO A 16 3.87 8.80 10.19
C PRO A 16 4.65 7.76 9.41
N SER A 17 3.99 6.65 9.07
CA SER A 17 4.66 5.52 8.47
C SER A 17 5.35 6.07 7.24
N THR A 18 6.67 5.90 7.10
CA THR A 18 7.42 6.47 5.96
C THR A 18 6.75 6.11 4.63
N VAL A 19 6.04 4.97 4.59
CA VAL A 19 5.22 4.49 3.49
C VAL A 19 4.00 5.37 3.18
N ALA A 20 3.38 5.99 4.19
CA ALA A 20 2.22 6.87 4.03
C ALA A 20 2.55 8.11 3.19
N ARG A 21 3.81 8.57 3.22
CA ARG A 21 4.30 9.62 2.31
C ARG A 21 4.19 9.21 0.83
N TYR A 22 4.37 7.93 0.55
CA TYR A 22 4.28 7.36 -0.79
C TYR A 22 2.87 6.87 -1.13
N ALA A 23 1.91 6.91 -0.18
CA ALA A 23 0.53 6.49 -0.43
C ALA A 23 -0.13 7.14 -1.66
N PRO A 24 -0.06 8.47 -1.88
CA PRO A 24 -0.63 9.06 -3.09
C PRO A 24 0.01 8.53 -4.37
N SER A 25 1.34 8.39 -4.43
CA SER A 25 2.03 7.80 -5.58
C SER A 25 1.62 6.34 -5.83
N ILE A 26 1.47 5.57 -4.75
CA ILE A 26 1.01 4.17 -4.82
C ILE A 26 -0.42 4.09 -5.34
N VAL A 27 -1.31 4.99 -4.92
CA VAL A 27 -2.69 5.05 -5.40
C VAL A 27 -2.71 5.32 -6.90
N GLU A 28 -1.96 6.31 -7.38
CA GLU A 28 -1.92 6.63 -8.81
C GLU A 28 -1.39 5.44 -9.63
N TRP A 29 -0.31 4.78 -9.18
CA TRP A 29 0.17 3.57 -9.85
C TRP A 29 -0.84 2.42 -9.85
N LEU A 30 -1.59 2.24 -8.76
CA LEU A 30 -2.64 1.21 -8.68
C LEU A 30 -3.91 1.60 -9.47
N ARG A 31 -4.13 2.88 -9.76
CA ARG A 31 -5.23 3.34 -10.61
C ARG A 31 -4.92 3.11 -12.09
N ASP A 32 -3.69 3.41 -12.49
CA ASP A 32 -3.20 3.18 -13.84
C ASP A 32 -3.04 1.68 -14.12
N GLU A 33 -2.40 0.97 -13.19
CA GLU A 33 -2.13 -0.46 -13.30
C GLU A 33 -2.56 -1.20 -12.00
N PRO A 34 -3.83 -1.63 -11.89
CA PRO A 34 -4.33 -2.30 -10.68
C PRO A 34 -3.66 -3.65 -10.41
N GLU A 35 -3.07 -4.26 -11.43
CA GLU A 35 -2.35 -5.53 -11.38
C GLU A 35 -0.88 -5.38 -10.95
N LEU A 36 -0.38 -4.14 -10.86
CA LEU A 36 1.02 -3.84 -10.53
C LEU A 36 1.48 -4.52 -9.25
N SER A 37 2.54 -5.34 -9.33
CA SER A 37 2.95 -6.13 -8.17
C SER A 37 3.38 -5.23 -7.00
N SER A 38 3.01 -5.64 -5.78
CA SER A 38 3.52 -5.00 -4.57
C SER A 38 5.05 -5.03 -4.47
N ALA A 39 5.71 -5.99 -5.15
CA ALA A 39 7.16 -6.03 -5.27
C ALA A 39 7.69 -4.89 -6.17
N ASP A 40 7.01 -4.57 -7.26
CA ASP A 40 7.36 -3.46 -8.15
C ASP A 40 7.16 -2.11 -7.47
N ILE A 41 6.07 -1.96 -6.73
CA ILE A 41 5.82 -0.79 -5.90
C ILE A 41 6.94 -0.63 -4.86
N LEU A 42 7.34 -1.73 -4.19
CA LEU A 42 8.45 -1.72 -3.22
C LEU A 42 9.76 -1.29 -3.87
N ARG A 43 10.05 -1.77 -5.08
CA ARG A 43 11.24 -1.40 -5.84
C ARG A 43 11.24 0.08 -6.17
N ARG A 44 10.13 0.63 -6.70
CA ARG A 44 10.00 2.06 -7.04
C ARG A 44 10.19 2.97 -5.82
N ILE A 45 9.54 2.67 -4.69
CA ILE A 45 9.71 3.53 -3.50
C ILE A 45 11.09 3.38 -2.87
N ARG A 46 11.74 2.21 -2.99
CA ARG A 46 13.09 1.99 -2.48
C ARG A 46 14.11 2.80 -3.28
N ASP A 47 13.91 2.92 -4.58
CA ASP A 47 14.68 3.84 -5.44
C ASP A 47 14.48 5.30 -4.98
N ALA A 48 13.25 5.66 -4.62
CA ALA A 48 12.91 6.95 -4.01
C ALA A 48 13.34 7.11 -2.53
N GLY A 49 14.18 6.22 -2.00
CA GLY A 49 14.76 6.33 -0.65
C GLY A 49 13.99 5.64 0.48
N TYR A 50 12.98 4.83 0.19
CA TYR A 50 12.23 4.10 1.21
C TYR A 50 13.08 3.02 1.91
N ARG A 51 13.36 3.25 3.19
CA ARG A 51 14.04 2.32 4.11
C ARG A 51 13.10 1.64 5.10
N GLY A 52 11.79 1.90 5.00
CA GLY A 52 10.80 1.33 5.91
C GLY A 52 10.59 -0.18 5.71
N GLY A 53 9.85 -0.80 6.64
CA GLY A 53 9.56 -2.23 6.59
C GLY A 53 8.72 -2.62 5.37
N LYS A 54 9.02 -3.79 4.80
CA LYS A 54 8.23 -4.36 3.69
C LYS A 54 6.76 -4.56 4.10
N SER A 55 6.52 -5.05 5.32
CA SER A 55 5.17 -5.34 5.84
C SER A 55 4.26 -4.12 5.86
N ALA A 56 4.78 -2.93 6.19
CA ALA A 56 4.00 -1.69 6.18
C ALA A 56 3.55 -1.31 4.76
N LEU A 57 4.37 -1.58 3.76
CA LEU A 57 4.00 -1.41 2.36
C LEU A 57 2.94 -2.42 1.94
N TYR A 58 3.17 -3.70 2.19
CA TYR A 58 2.22 -4.75 1.80
C TYR A 58 0.85 -4.51 2.44
N ASP A 59 0.80 -4.10 3.72
CA ASP A 59 -0.45 -3.78 4.40
C ASP A 59 -1.15 -2.56 3.77
N LEU A 60 -0.40 -1.49 3.44
CA LEU A 60 -0.95 -0.33 2.74
C LEU A 60 -1.51 -0.70 1.37
N VAL A 61 -0.73 -1.39 0.52
CA VAL A 61 -1.16 -1.80 -0.84
C VAL A 61 -2.38 -2.71 -0.77
N ARG A 62 -2.41 -3.64 0.19
CA ARG A 62 -3.57 -4.52 0.42
C ARG A 62 -4.82 -3.72 0.79
N ARG A 63 -4.71 -2.73 1.69
CA ARG A 63 -5.83 -1.83 2.03
C ARG A 63 -6.29 -1.00 0.84
N LEU A 64 -5.37 -0.41 0.08
CA LEU A 64 -5.67 0.39 -1.11
C LEU A 64 -6.40 -0.44 -2.18
N ARG A 65 -5.92 -1.66 -2.45
CA ARG A 65 -6.60 -2.60 -3.35
C ARG A 65 -7.97 -3.02 -2.85
N ALA A 66 -8.13 -3.25 -1.55
CA ALA A 66 -9.42 -3.60 -0.97
C ALA A 66 -10.42 -2.45 -1.16
N THR A 67 -10.00 -1.20 -0.92
CA THR A 67 -10.82 0.01 -1.14
C THR A 67 -11.17 0.20 -2.62
N GLY A 68 -10.18 0.14 -3.52
CA GLY A 68 -10.43 0.24 -4.97
C GLY A 68 -11.37 -0.86 -5.47
N ARG A 69 -11.18 -2.11 -5.03
CA ARG A 69 -12.06 -3.23 -5.37
C ARG A 69 -13.47 -3.06 -4.83
N ARG A 70 -13.67 -2.38 -3.69
CA ARG A 70 -15.02 -2.06 -3.18
C ARG A 70 -15.72 -1.05 -4.09
N MET A 71 -15.00 -0.07 -4.63
CA MET A 71 -15.54 0.90 -5.58
C MET A 71 -15.88 0.22 -6.91
N SER A 72 -15.00 -0.64 -7.43
CA SER A 72 -15.25 -1.36 -8.69
C SER A 72 -16.35 -2.42 -8.61
N ARG A 73 -16.64 -2.98 -7.42
CA ARG A 73 -17.75 -3.93 -7.23
C ARG A 73 -19.12 -3.26 -7.10
N SER A 74 -19.16 -1.94 -6.89
CA SER A 74 -20.41 -1.17 -6.79
C SER A 74 -20.79 -0.46 -8.08
N GLY A 75 -19.91 -0.49 -9.09
CA GLY A 75 -20.19 -0.02 -10.44
C GLY A 75 -20.50 -1.20 -11.35
N LEU A 76 -21.78 -1.49 -11.53
CA LEU A 76 -22.26 -1.97 -12.83
C LEU A 76 -21.73 -0.99 -13.90
N GLU A 77 -21.44 -1.50 -15.10
CA GLU A 77 -21.20 -0.76 -16.36
C GLU A 77 -19.74 -0.34 -16.69
N HIS A 78 -19.10 -1.18 -17.52
CA HIS A 78 -18.28 -0.74 -18.66
C HIS A 78 -18.44 -1.78 -19.78
N PRO A 79 -19.35 -1.59 -20.74
CA PRO A 79 -19.13 -2.15 -22.07
C PRO A 79 -17.93 -1.39 -22.67
N ARG A 80 -16.81 -2.09 -22.90
CA ARG A 80 -15.84 -1.63 -23.90
C ARG A 80 -16.54 -1.70 -25.26
N ALA A 81 -17.18 -0.61 -25.65
CA ALA A 81 -17.61 -0.40 -27.03
C ALA A 81 -16.43 0.18 -27.83
N SER A 82 -16.24 -0.43 -29.01
CA SER A 82 -15.58 0.12 -30.21
C SER A 82 -14.05 0.28 -30.13
N GLY A 83 -13.22 -0.34 -30.98
CA GLY A 83 -13.52 -0.94 -32.27
C GLY A 83 -13.83 0.14 -33.30
N GLU A 84 -12.81 0.89 -33.72
CA GLU A 84 -12.65 1.56 -35.03
C GLU A 84 -11.16 1.84 -35.28
#